data_AF-A0A429FR62-F1
#
_entry.id   AF-A0A429FR62-F1
#
_cell.length_a   1.000
_cell.length_b   1.000
_cell.length_c   1.000
_cell.angle_alpha   90.00
_cell.angle_beta   90.00
_cell.angle_gamma   90.00
#
_symmetry.space_group_name_H-M   'P 1'
#
loop_
_entity.id
_entity.type
_entity.pdbx_description
1 polymer ?
#
loop_
_entity_poly.entity_id
_entity_poly.type
_entity_poly.pdbx_seq_one_letter_code
_entity_poly.pdbx_strand_id
1 'polypeptide(L)' 'MARVRFTGPEPVTVPELGNRLVHPDEVVEVPDDRFDGYVCQTANWESVEEPREQRDQDEEVAPLPLRKAARPQKTEG' A
#
# COMPACT_ATOMS: atom_id res chain seq x y z
N MET A 1 3.09 11.64 -5.50
CA MET A 1 2.85 10.85 -6.72
C MET A 1 3.20 9.42 -6.39
N ALA A 2 2.37 8.48 -6.82
CA ALA A 2 2.50 7.06 -6.57
C ALA A 2 2.66 6.32 -7.90
N ARG A 3 3.22 5.12 -7.87
CA ARG A 3 3.40 4.30 -9.07
C ARG A 3 2.66 2.99 -8.95
N VAL A 4 1.84 2.70 -9.95
CA VAL A 4 1.09 1.45 -10.07
C VAL A 4 1.45 0.75 -11.36
N ARG A 5 1.51 -0.58 -11.32
CA ARG A 5 1.70 -1.44 -12.48
C ARG A 5 0.37 -2.01 -12.90
N PHE A 6 0.08 -1.95 -14.19
CA PHE A 6 -1.09 -2.62 -14.74
C PHE A 6 -0.78 -4.11 -14.94
N THR A 7 -1.56 -4.99 -14.30
CA THR A 7 -1.42 -6.45 -14.38
C THR A 7 -2.59 -7.11 -15.10
N GLY A 8 -3.56 -6.34 -15.57
CA GLY A 8 -4.73 -6.83 -16.28
C GLY A 8 -4.40 -7.40 -17.67
N PRO A 9 -5.29 -8.25 -18.24
CA PRO A 9 -5.04 -8.94 -19.50
C PRO A 9 -5.24 -8.06 -20.75
N GLU A 10 -6.05 -7.01 -20.65
CA GLU A 10 -6.39 -6.13 -21.77
C GLU A 10 -5.98 -4.68 -21.47
N PRO A 11 -5.51 -3.91 -22.45
CA PRO A 11 -5.12 -2.52 -22.22
C PRO A 11 -6.28 -1.66 -21.69
N VAL A 12 -5.99 -0.76 -20.76
CA VAL A 12 -6.98 0.13 -20.14
C VAL A 12 -6.63 1.59 -20.35
N THR A 13 -7.63 2.47 -20.30
CA THR A 13 -7.40 3.91 -20.37
C THR A 13 -7.29 4.50 -18.97
N VAL A 14 -6.28 5.34 -18.75
CA VAL A 14 -6.06 6.05 -17.50
C VAL A 14 -6.37 7.54 -17.68
N PRO A 15 -7.48 8.03 -17.11
CA PRO A 15 -7.90 9.44 -17.21
C PRO A 15 -6.84 10.44 -16.74
N GLU A 16 -6.11 10.09 -15.70
CA GLU A 16 -5.11 10.87 -14.98
C GLU A 16 -3.89 11.17 -15.87
N LEU A 17 -3.69 10.35 -16.92
CA LEU A 17 -2.67 10.53 -17.96
C LEU A 17 -3.24 11.15 -19.24
N GLY A 18 -4.41 11.79 -19.17
CA GLY A 18 -5.10 12.32 -20.34
C GLY A 18 -5.75 11.24 -21.20
N ASN A 19 -6.37 10.23 -20.57
CA ASN A 19 -6.94 9.04 -21.24
C ASN A 19 -5.91 8.20 -22.02
N ARG A 20 -4.66 8.17 -21.54
CA ARG A 20 -3.61 7.36 -22.16
C ARG A 20 -3.95 5.88 -22.02
N LEU A 21 -3.68 5.11 -23.06
CA LEU A 21 -3.80 3.66 -23.06
C LEU A 21 -2.58 3.03 -22.37
N VAL A 22 -2.83 2.18 -21.38
CA VAL A 22 -1.82 1.51 -20.55
C VAL A 22 -1.88 0.01 -20.86
N HIS A 23 -0.74 -0.56 -21.23
CA HIS A 23 -0.62 -1.97 -21.59
C HIS A 23 -0.33 -2.86 -20.37
N PRO A 24 -0.56 -4.17 -20.47
CA PRO A 24 -0.12 -5.13 -19.44
C PRO A 24 1.35 -4.95 -19.10
N ASP A 25 1.67 -5.09 -17.82
CA ASP A 25 2.98 -4.89 -17.20
C ASP A 25 3.53 -3.45 -17.21
N GLU A 26 2.79 -2.48 -17.76
CA GLU A 26 3.22 -1.08 -17.81
C GLU A 26 3.07 -0.42 -16.44
N VAL A 27 4.10 0.33 -16.04
CA VAL A 27 4.10 1.12 -14.80
C VAL A 27 3.76 2.55 -15.12
N VAL A 28 2.79 3.10 -14.40
CA VAL A 28 2.33 4.48 -14.57
C VAL A 28 2.34 5.24 -13.26
N GLU A 29 2.56 6.55 -13.37
CA GLU A 29 2.54 7.46 -12.24
C GLU A 29 1.16 8.11 -12.13
N VAL A 30 0.55 8.00 -10.95
CA VAL A 30 -0.79 8.53 -10.65
C VAL A 30 -0.72 9.48 -9.44
N PRO A 31 -1.68 10.40 -9.30
CA PRO A 31 -1.81 11.20 -8.09
C PRO A 31 -2.03 10.32 -6.85
N ASP A 32 -1.47 10.72 -5.71
CA ASP A 32 -1.55 9.95 -4.45
C ASP A 32 -3.00 9.71 -4.00
N ASP A 33 -3.87 10.72 -4.19
CA ASP A 33 -5.32 10.67 -3.90
C ASP A 33 -6.07 9.58 -4.71
N ARG A 34 -5.53 9.18 -5.87
CA ARG A 34 -6.14 8.16 -6.75
C ARG A 34 -5.52 6.78 -6.56
N PHE A 35 -4.36 6.68 -5.90
CA PHE A 35 -3.63 5.43 -5.73
C PHE A 35 -4.50 4.30 -5.14
N ASP A 36 -5.25 4.62 -4.08
CA ASP A 36 -6.15 3.67 -3.40
C ASP A 36 -7.15 2.99 -4.35
N GLY A 37 -7.76 3.78 -5.24
CA GLY A 37 -8.71 3.27 -6.23
C GLY A 37 -8.11 2.31 -7.25
N TYR A 38 -6.80 2.39 -7.50
CA TYR A 38 -6.08 1.43 -8.34
C TYR A 38 -5.72 0.18 -7.54
N VAL A 39 -5.05 0.33 -6.40
CA VAL A 39 -4.55 -0.83 -5.63
C VAL A 39 -5.65 -1.67 -5.00
N CYS A 40 -6.84 -1.12 -4.73
CA CYS A 40 -8.01 -1.91 -4.36
C CYS A 40 -8.49 -2.86 -5.47
N GLN A 41 -8.14 -2.59 -6.73
CA GLN A 41 -8.40 -3.48 -7.87
C GLN A 41 -7.23 -4.44 -8.10
N THR A 42 -6.93 -5.25 -7.09
CA THR A 42 -5.77 -6.17 -7.06
C THR A 42 -5.70 -7.17 -8.22
N ALA A 43 -6.82 -7.39 -8.93
CA ALA A 43 -6.86 -8.21 -10.14
C ALA A 43 -6.21 -7.54 -11.36
N ASN A 44 -6.17 -6.20 -11.38
CA ASN A 44 -5.78 -5.40 -12.53
C ASN A 44 -4.59 -4.48 -12.25
N TRP A 45 -4.30 -4.18 -10.99
CA TRP A 45 -3.28 -3.21 -10.60
C TRP A 45 -2.46 -3.68 -9.40
N GLU A 46 -1.18 -3.35 -9.42
CA GLU A 46 -0.20 -3.65 -8.36
C GLU A 46 0.52 -2.36 -7.94
N SER A 47 0.72 -2.16 -6.64
CA SER A 47 1.50 -1.06 -6.08
C SER A 47 2.99 -1.29 -6.34
N VAL A 48 3.63 -0.40 -7.11
CA VAL A 48 5.09 -0.44 -7.35
C VAL A 48 5.81 0.52 -6.41
N GLU A 49 5.27 1.73 -6.26
CA GLU A 49 5.79 2.73 -5.34
C GLU A 49 4.61 3.36 -4.60
N GLU A 50 4.60 3.19 -3.28
CA GLU A 50 3.55 3.72 -2.41
C GLU A 50 3.61 5.24 -2.33
N PRO A 51 2.45 5.92 -2.25
CA PRO A 51 2.38 7.36 -2.11
C PRO A 51 3.15 7.83 -0.87
N ARG A 52 3.76 9.01 -0.96
CA ARG A 52 4.60 9.54 0.13
C ARG A 52 3.84 9.70 1.44
N GLU A 53 2.52 9.93 1.39
CA GLU A 53 1.67 10.13 2.55
C GLU A 53 1.27 8.82 3.27
N GLN A 54 1.41 7.65 2.63
CA GLN A 54 1.14 6.35 3.29
C GLN A 54 2.32 5.82 4.11
N ARG A 55 3.53 6.34 3.91
CA ARG A 55 4.70 5.95 4.72
C ARG A 55 4.57 6.31 6.20
N ASP A 56 3.73 7.28 6.54
CA ASP A 56 3.46 7.68 7.92
C ASP A 56 2.37 6.82 8.59
N GLN A 57 1.61 6.02 7.84
CA GLN A 57 0.50 5.19 8.35
C GLN A 57 0.92 3.72 8.60
N ASP A 58 1.94 3.19 7.91
CA ASP A 58 2.41 1.81 8.14
C ASP A 58 3.25 1.67 9.43
N GLU A 59 3.65 2.79 10.05
CA GLU A 59 4.29 2.79 11.39
C GLU A 59 3.27 2.83 12.55
N GLU A 60 1.94 2.82 12.28
CA GLU A 60 0.88 2.68 13.30
C GLU A 60 0.26 1.27 13.37
N VAL A 61 0.95 0.22 12.93
CA VAL A 61 0.64 -1.16 13.38
C VAL A 61 1.90 -1.90 13.83
N ALA A 62 2.83 -1.20 14.48
CA ALA A 62 3.71 -1.88 15.42
C ALA A 62 2.85 -2.32 16.62
N PRO A 63 2.60 -3.63 16.88
CA PRO A 63 2.01 -4.01 18.15
C PRO A 63 2.94 -3.49 19.25
N LEU A 64 2.39 -2.60 20.08
CA LEU A 64 3.03 -1.99 21.25
C LEU A 64 4.03 -2.96 21.89
N PRO A 65 5.27 -2.54 22.20
CA PRO A 65 6.21 -3.42 22.88
C PRO A 65 5.62 -3.75 24.25
N LEU A 66 5.12 -4.97 24.42
CA LEU A 66 4.60 -5.46 25.69
C LEU A 66 5.78 -5.65 26.65
N ARG A 67 6.32 -4.56 27.18
CA ARG A 67 7.38 -4.57 28.19
C ARG A 67 6.90 -3.89 29.46
N LYS A 68 6.52 -4.80 30.38
CA LYS A 68 6.76 -4.84 31.84
C LYS A 68 5.56 -4.55 32.74
N ALA A 69 5.14 -5.61 33.44
CA ALA A 69 4.90 -5.55 34.89
C ALA A 69 5.29 -6.89 35.52
N ALA A 70 6.46 -6.90 36.15
CA ALA A 70 6.88 -7.94 37.08
C ALA A 70 5.95 -7.97 38.30
N ARG A 71 5.67 -9.16 38.85
CA ARG A 71 5.51 -9.37 40.29
C ARG A 71 6.08 -10.75 40.68
N PRO A 72 6.62 -10.88 41.91
CA PRO A 72 7.76 -11.73 42.21
C PRO A 72 7.37 -13.10 42.74
N GLN A 73 8.34 -14.02 42.66
CA GLN A 73 8.42 -15.27 43.39
C GLN A 73 8.03 -15.07 44.87
N LYS A 74 7.19 -15.96 45.42
CA LYS A 74 7.14 -16.22 46.86
C LYS A 74 7.34 -17.72 47.12
N THR A 75 8.38 -17.94 47.92
CA THR A 75 8.86 -19.13 48.61
C THR A 75 7.92 -19.54 49.75
N GLU A 76 7.81 -20.87 49.95
CA GLU A 76 7.64 -21.61 51.22
C GLU A 76 6.29 -21.63 51.95
N GLY A 77 5.95 -22.86 52.40
CA GLY A 77 4.83 -23.27 53.23
C GLY A 77 4.77 -24.79 53.30
#